data_AF-A0A2H0RL24-F1
#
_entry.id   AF-A0A2H0RL24-F1
#
_cell.length_a   1.000
_cell.length_b   1.000
_cell.length_c   1.000
_cell.angle_alpha   90.00
_cell.angle_beta   90.00
_cell.angle_gamma   90.00
#
_symmetry.space_group_name_H-M   'P 1'
#
loop_
_entity.id
_entity.type
_entity.pdbx_description
1 polymer ?
#
loop_
_entity_poly.entity_id
_entity_poly.type
_entity_poly.pdbx_seq_one_letter_code
_entity_poly.pdbx_strand_id
1 'polypeptide(L)'
;MQTNQNQNRVVAELSEARRSLVILQQKKVVLDRRKHELERLRATAKSVTESKGASEAQLALAAKKREEQKVTEEKRILRQEEEEVIAAERKLEQAKMSEAKTSAILRESNQKAQNTETSAKAIRDERLKLEQNIRDRERTLEQLESDKRSTPHGDEARLQSVVREIERVHNEVETDKAKLANFKLESDKLTAEVEELHRKDIETEREMHDLQRRIDQMTSDLGKKQAERMQIKQSQISKEETVREKENNLTLLKVELQKDERAHAQLLIEREAESKSVEQKKAHYAEVIKATEEMRKELERKRTEAGQLAIKEGAIGRANTTEIRETKERDAELVKQIQTLELSLKKNKNDVRFHKTALQEAENRLVLRDRELEERKKSLDQGQKHIQDYERQIALLESESNTHAAEINRLEAKISTLSRTVH
;
A
#
# COMPACT_ATOMS: atom_id res chain seq x y z
N MET A 1 24.19 -35.10 -2.49
CA MET A 1 23.05 -34.41 -3.17
C MET A 1 22.30 -33.44 -2.25
N GLN A 2 22.06 -33.74 -0.96
CA GLN A 2 21.41 -32.82 -0.01
C GLN A 2 22.17 -31.51 0.26
N THR A 3 23.49 -31.48 0.13
CA THR A 3 24.30 -30.26 0.28
C THR A 3 24.03 -29.20 -0.79
N ASN A 4 23.76 -29.61 -2.03
CA ASN A 4 23.41 -28.68 -3.12
C ASN A 4 22.00 -28.09 -2.97
N GLN A 5 21.05 -28.84 -2.38
CA GLN A 5 19.71 -28.32 -2.12
C GLN A 5 19.71 -27.25 -1.01
N ASN A 6 20.51 -27.43 0.04
CA ASN A 6 20.65 -26.42 1.09
C ASN A 6 21.38 -25.16 0.59
N GLN A 7 22.40 -25.30 -0.25
CA GLN A 7 23.05 -24.14 -0.89
C GLN A 7 22.09 -23.37 -1.78
N ASN A 8 21.25 -24.06 -2.57
CA ASN A 8 20.26 -23.40 -3.43
C ASN A 8 19.18 -22.68 -2.62
N ARG A 9 18.75 -23.22 -1.47
CA ARG A 9 17.79 -22.58 -0.57
C ARG A 9 18.36 -21.30 0.05
N VAL A 10 19.60 -21.35 0.56
CA VAL A 10 20.28 -20.18 1.14
C VAL A 10 20.50 -19.09 0.08
N VAL A 11 20.84 -19.47 -1.16
CA VAL A 11 20.99 -18.51 -2.27
C VAL A 11 19.63 -17.88 -2.65
N ALA A 12 18.55 -18.65 -2.62
CA ALA A 12 17.20 -18.12 -2.86
C ALA A 12 16.77 -17.12 -1.78
N GLU A 13 16.98 -17.46 -0.50
CA GLU A 13 16.67 -16.59 0.65
C GLU A 13 17.52 -15.30 0.63
N LEU A 14 18.81 -15.39 0.30
CA LEU A 14 19.67 -14.22 0.11
C LEU A 14 19.22 -13.33 -1.06
N SER A 15 18.74 -13.94 -2.14
CA SER A 15 18.23 -13.22 -3.32
C SER A 15 16.91 -12.50 -3.03
N GLU A 16 16.06 -13.09 -2.19
CA GLU A 16 14.81 -12.49 -1.71
C GLU A 16 15.05 -11.35 -0.71
N ALA A 17 16.01 -11.54 0.22
CA ALA A 17 16.45 -10.49 1.13
C ALA A 17 17.04 -9.28 0.38
N ARG A 18 17.84 -9.52 -0.67
CA ARG A 18 18.38 -8.44 -1.54
C ARG A 18 17.27 -7.69 -2.28
N ARG A 19 16.26 -8.39 -2.81
CA ARG A 19 15.09 -7.74 -3.44
C ARG A 19 14.32 -6.87 -2.45
N SER A 20 14.10 -7.38 -1.23
CA SER A 20 13.45 -6.64 -0.15
C SER A 20 14.21 -5.37 0.25
N LEU A 21 15.55 -5.45 0.32
CA LEU A 21 16.41 -4.29 0.60
C LEU A 21 16.30 -3.21 -0.49
N VAL A 22 16.28 -3.60 -1.76
CA VAL A 22 16.12 -2.66 -2.90
C VAL A 22 14.76 -1.96 -2.83
N ILE A 23 13.68 -2.68 -2.50
CA ILE A 23 12.35 -2.11 -2.31
C ILE A 23 12.33 -1.10 -1.16
N LEU A 24 13.02 -1.41 -0.05
CA LEU A 24 13.14 -0.49 1.10
C LEU A 24 13.95 0.77 0.75
N GLN A 25 15.04 0.63 -0.03
CA GLN A 25 15.82 1.77 -0.51
C GLN A 25 15.00 2.66 -1.46
N GLN A 26 14.22 2.08 -2.37
CA GLN A 26 13.29 2.82 -3.22
C GLN A 26 12.21 3.56 -2.41
N LYS A 27 11.65 2.90 -1.37
CA LYS A 27 10.68 3.53 -0.46
C LYS A 27 11.28 4.72 0.31
N LYS A 28 12.55 4.63 0.72
CA LYS A 28 13.26 5.73 1.38
C LYS A 28 13.39 6.95 0.47
N VAL A 29 13.75 6.76 -0.80
CA VAL A 29 13.85 7.85 -1.79
C VAL A 29 12.49 8.53 -2.01
N VAL A 30 11.39 7.75 -2.07
CA VAL A 30 10.03 8.31 -2.20
C VAL A 30 9.64 9.13 -0.96
N LEU A 31 9.96 8.64 0.23
CA LEU A 31 9.71 9.37 1.49
C LEU A 31 10.51 10.67 1.57
N ASP A 32 11.77 10.68 1.16
CA ASP A 32 12.62 11.87 1.13
C ASP A 32 12.09 12.92 0.14
N ARG A 33 11.60 12.48 -1.04
CA ARG A 33 10.91 13.38 -2.00
C ARG A 33 9.65 14.00 -1.41
N ARG A 34 8.79 13.20 -0.77
CA ARG A 34 7.58 13.68 -0.09
C ARG A 34 7.89 14.65 1.04
N LYS A 35 8.99 14.43 1.78
CA LYS A 35 9.44 15.33 2.84
C LYS A 35 9.81 16.71 2.28
N HIS A 36 10.58 16.75 1.19
CA HIS A 36 10.92 18.01 0.52
C HIS A 36 9.71 18.70 -0.11
N GLU A 37 8.74 17.96 -0.65
CA GLU A 37 7.51 18.55 -1.19
C GLU A 37 6.66 19.20 -0.08
N LEU A 38 6.58 18.57 1.10
CA LEU A 38 5.94 19.17 2.28
C LEU A 38 6.67 20.41 2.80
N GLU A 39 8.01 20.43 2.76
CA GLU A 39 8.80 21.61 3.11
C GLU A 39 8.56 22.77 2.13
N ARG A 40 8.43 22.48 0.83
CA ARG A 40 8.03 23.48 -0.18
C ARG A 40 6.64 24.02 0.09
N LEU A 41 5.64 23.15 0.29
CA LEU A 41 4.27 23.57 0.61
C LEU A 41 4.19 24.42 1.88
N ARG A 42 5.00 24.12 2.90
CA ARG A 42 5.12 24.96 4.11
C ARG A 42 5.68 26.35 3.79
N ALA A 43 6.70 26.44 2.93
CA ALA A 43 7.28 27.71 2.52
C ALA A 43 6.28 28.56 1.72
N THR A 44 5.56 27.96 0.77
CA THR A 44 4.53 28.65 -0.03
C THR A 44 3.36 29.13 0.83
N ALA A 45 2.94 28.32 1.81
CA ALA A 45 1.86 28.74 2.72
C ALA A 45 2.27 29.90 3.64
N LYS A 46 3.55 29.99 4.02
CA LYS A 46 4.07 31.09 4.84
C LYS A 46 3.98 32.44 4.11
N SER A 47 4.26 32.45 2.80
CA SER A 47 4.14 33.68 2.00
C SER A 47 2.68 34.09 1.74
N VAL A 48 1.76 33.13 1.66
CA VAL A 48 0.32 33.41 1.47
C VAL A 48 -0.31 34.05 2.72
N THR A 49 0.10 33.63 3.93
CA THR A 49 -0.39 34.22 5.19
C THR A 49 0.04 35.67 5.42
N GLU A 50 1.06 36.16 4.70
CA GLU A 50 1.54 37.55 4.82
C GLU A 50 0.72 38.55 3.97
N SER A 51 -0.27 38.11 3.16
CA SER A 51 -0.90 38.97 2.13
C SER A 51 -2.43 39.20 2.17
N LYS A 52 -3.23 38.61 3.08
CA LYS A 52 -4.70 38.87 3.12
C LYS A 52 -5.31 38.85 4.53
N GLY A 53 -6.38 39.66 4.69
CA GLY A 53 -7.01 40.09 5.96
C GLY A 53 -7.47 39.01 6.94
N ALA A 54 -7.56 39.42 8.21
CA ALA A 54 -7.47 38.58 9.41
C ALA A 54 -8.62 37.58 9.67
N SER A 55 -9.78 37.69 9.01
CA SER A 55 -10.96 36.87 9.32
C SER A 55 -11.02 35.55 8.53
N GLU A 56 -10.91 35.60 7.20
CA GLU A 56 -10.85 34.38 6.37
C GLU A 56 -9.51 33.64 6.52
N ALA A 57 -8.44 34.36 6.80
CA ALA A 57 -7.13 33.79 7.09
C ALA A 57 -7.16 32.90 8.35
N GLN A 58 -7.97 33.24 9.37
CA GLN A 58 -8.09 32.43 10.59
C GLN A 58 -8.86 31.12 10.35
N LEU A 59 -9.94 31.14 9.56
CA LEU A 59 -10.68 29.92 9.20
C LEU A 59 -9.86 29.00 8.29
N ALA A 60 -9.14 29.55 7.30
CA ALA A 60 -8.24 28.78 6.45
C ALA A 60 -7.05 28.20 7.25
N LEU A 61 -6.50 28.95 8.21
CA LEU A 61 -5.43 28.49 9.09
C LEU A 61 -5.91 27.38 10.05
N ALA A 62 -7.16 27.46 10.54
CA ALA A 62 -7.76 26.43 11.39
C ALA A 62 -8.05 25.13 10.61
N ALA A 63 -8.58 25.24 9.39
CA ALA A 63 -8.76 24.09 8.50
C ALA A 63 -7.42 23.42 8.18
N LYS A 64 -6.41 24.22 7.84
CA LYS A 64 -5.05 23.74 7.58
C LYS A 64 -4.41 23.07 8.79
N LYS A 65 -4.56 23.62 10.01
CA LYS A 65 -4.06 22.98 11.24
C LYS A 65 -4.72 21.63 11.50
N ARG A 66 -6.02 21.48 11.22
CA ARG A 66 -6.72 20.19 11.33
C ARG A 66 -6.23 19.18 10.30
N GLU A 67 -5.95 19.63 9.07
CA GLU A 67 -5.39 18.78 8.02
C GLU A 67 -3.96 18.32 8.36
N GLU A 68 -3.11 19.24 8.83
CA GLU A 68 -1.75 18.92 9.29
C GLU A 68 -1.75 17.95 10.49
N GLN A 69 -2.72 18.09 11.40
CA GLN A 69 -2.93 17.14 12.51
C GLN A 69 -3.34 15.75 12.02
N LYS A 70 -4.25 15.65 11.04
CA LYS A 70 -4.61 14.35 10.44
C LYS A 70 -3.42 13.68 9.75
N VAL A 71 -2.63 14.44 8.98
CA VAL A 71 -1.44 13.92 8.30
C VAL A 71 -0.36 13.48 9.31
N THR A 72 -0.21 14.17 10.43
CA THR A 72 0.74 13.77 11.48
C THR A 72 0.29 12.53 12.23
N GLU A 73 -1.00 12.39 12.52
CA GLU A 73 -1.54 11.19 13.15
C GLU A 73 -1.46 9.97 12.21
N GLU A 74 -1.79 10.12 10.93
CA GLU A 74 -1.64 9.03 9.94
C GLU A 74 -0.18 8.61 9.76
N LYS A 75 0.78 9.55 9.80
CA LYS A 75 2.22 9.21 9.81
C LYS A 75 2.64 8.45 11.07
N ARG A 76 2.02 8.74 12.22
CA ARG A 76 2.27 8.03 13.47
C ARG A 76 1.79 6.59 13.38
N ILE A 77 0.57 6.38 12.86
CA ILE A 77 -0.01 5.05 12.63
C ILE A 77 0.86 4.22 11.68
N LEU A 78 1.25 4.80 10.53
CA LEU A 78 2.14 4.14 9.56
C LEU A 78 3.49 3.71 10.17
N ARG A 79 4.06 4.53 11.06
CA ARG A 79 5.31 4.17 11.74
C ARG A 79 5.11 3.02 12.73
N GLN A 80 4.02 3.01 13.48
CA GLN A 80 3.69 1.90 14.38
C GLN A 80 3.49 0.59 13.59
N GLU A 81 2.75 0.63 12.48
CA GLU A 81 2.59 -0.54 11.61
C GLU A 81 3.91 -1.01 10.98
N GLU A 82 4.81 -0.09 10.60
CA GLU A 82 6.15 -0.44 10.12
C GLU A 82 6.99 -1.13 11.20
N GLU A 83 6.94 -0.63 12.44
CA GLU A 83 7.61 -1.25 13.59
C GLU A 83 7.05 -2.63 13.89
N GLU A 84 5.73 -2.83 13.79
CA GLU A 84 5.09 -4.13 13.98
C GLU A 84 5.51 -5.15 12.92
N VAL A 85 5.61 -4.74 11.65
CA VAL A 85 6.09 -5.62 10.57
C VAL A 85 7.55 -5.99 10.82
N ILE A 86 8.41 -5.03 11.17
CA ILE A 86 9.82 -5.29 11.50
C ILE A 86 9.93 -6.25 12.70
N ALA A 87 9.08 -6.09 13.70
CA ALA A 87 9.04 -6.99 14.85
C ALA A 87 8.59 -8.41 14.47
N ALA A 88 7.61 -8.55 13.57
CA ALA A 88 7.16 -9.83 13.04
C ALA A 88 8.25 -10.51 12.20
N GLU A 89 8.95 -9.78 11.33
CA GLU A 89 10.09 -10.28 10.56
C GLU A 89 11.21 -10.78 11.45
N ARG A 90 11.56 -10.05 12.52
CA ARG A 90 12.56 -10.50 13.50
C ARG A 90 12.15 -11.79 14.22
N LYS A 91 10.88 -11.93 14.59
CA LYS A 91 10.35 -13.17 15.21
C LYS A 91 10.38 -14.35 14.25
N LEU A 92 10.03 -14.14 12.99
CA LEU A 92 10.11 -15.16 11.95
C LEU A 92 11.56 -15.63 11.75
N GLU A 93 12.51 -14.70 11.68
CA GLU A 93 13.93 -15.01 11.53
C GLU A 93 14.48 -15.81 12.73
N GLN A 94 14.10 -15.43 13.96
CA GLN A 94 14.46 -16.20 15.16
C GLN A 94 13.91 -17.62 15.12
N ALA A 95 12.69 -17.82 14.62
CA ALA A 95 12.10 -19.15 14.49
C ALA A 95 12.79 -20.00 13.42
N LYS A 96 13.12 -19.43 12.25
CA LYS A 96 13.93 -20.10 11.22
C LYS A 96 15.30 -20.53 11.74
N MET A 97 15.96 -19.66 12.52
CA MET A 97 17.23 -19.99 13.16
C MET A 97 17.09 -21.11 14.20
N SER A 98 15.97 -21.17 14.92
CA SER A 98 15.67 -22.27 15.85
C SER A 98 15.46 -23.59 15.10
N GLU A 99 14.64 -23.60 14.05
CA GLU A 99 14.39 -24.77 13.20
C GLU A 99 15.71 -25.30 12.59
N ALA A 100 16.57 -24.41 12.10
CA ALA A 100 17.88 -24.78 11.55
C ALA A 100 18.80 -25.41 12.59
N LYS A 101 18.78 -24.92 13.84
CA LYS A 101 19.53 -25.53 14.95
C LYS A 101 18.99 -26.93 15.30
N THR A 102 17.67 -27.08 15.40
CA THR A 102 17.05 -28.39 15.68
C THR A 102 17.33 -29.39 14.55
N SER A 103 17.27 -28.94 13.29
CA SER A 103 17.66 -29.75 12.12
C SER A 103 19.12 -30.21 12.17
N ALA A 104 20.03 -29.36 12.65
CA ALA A 104 21.44 -29.73 12.78
C ALA A 104 21.64 -30.79 13.87
N ILE A 105 20.96 -30.64 15.02
CA ILE A 105 20.98 -31.62 16.12
C ILE A 105 20.43 -32.96 15.65
N LEU A 106 19.31 -32.97 14.91
CA LEU A 106 18.71 -34.18 14.36
C LEU A 106 19.68 -34.92 13.41
N ARG A 107 20.40 -34.19 12.55
CA ARG A 107 21.41 -34.79 11.66
C ARG A 107 22.57 -35.40 12.42
N GLU A 108 23.07 -34.72 13.47
CA GLU A 108 24.16 -35.25 14.29
C GLU A 108 23.71 -36.49 15.09
N SER A 109 22.50 -36.47 15.64
CA SER A 109 21.88 -37.61 16.34
C SER A 109 21.74 -38.82 15.43
N ASN A 110 21.21 -38.62 14.21
CA ASN A 110 21.08 -39.68 13.21
C ASN A 110 22.42 -40.27 12.78
N GLN A 111 23.45 -39.44 12.61
CA GLN A 111 24.79 -39.92 12.30
C GLN A 111 25.36 -40.77 13.45
N LYS A 112 25.14 -40.36 14.72
CA LYS A 112 25.54 -41.15 15.88
C LYS A 112 24.79 -42.49 15.93
N ALA A 113 23.47 -42.48 15.77
CA ALA A 113 22.66 -43.70 15.75
C ALA A 113 23.14 -44.68 14.66
N GLN A 114 23.43 -44.19 13.46
CA GLN A 114 23.96 -45.01 12.36
C GLN A 114 25.35 -45.60 12.68
N ASN A 115 26.23 -44.82 13.32
CA ASN A 115 27.54 -45.32 13.75
C ASN A 115 27.38 -46.39 14.84
N THR A 116 26.50 -46.16 15.83
CA THR A 116 26.24 -47.14 16.90
C THR A 116 25.61 -48.42 16.35
N GLU A 117 24.70 -48.33 15.38
CA GLU A 117 24.07 -49.49 14.73
C GLU A 117 25.09 -50.31 13.92
N THR A 118 26.01 -49.65 13.21
CA THR A 118 27.08 -50.36 12.47
C THR A 118 28.05 -51.07 13.43
N SER A 119 28.41 -50.44 14.55
CA SER A 119 29.19 -51.09 15.63
C SER A 119 28.44 -52.28 16.25
N ALA A 120 27.15 -52.14 16.57
CA ALA A 120 26.34 -53.21 17.13
C ALA A 120 26.24 -54.41 16.17
N LYS A 121 26.12 -54.15 14.86
CA LYS A 121 26.12 -55.19 13.83
C LYS A 121 27.46 -55.92 13.76
N ALA A 122 28.58 -55.20 13.77
CA ALA A 122 29.92 -55.81 13.77
C ALA A 122 30.14 -56.73 14.98
N ILE A 123 29.73 -56.30 16.18
CA ILE A 123 29.82 -57.12 17.39
C ILE A 123 28.92 -58.36 17.30
N ARG A 124 27.71 -58.25 16.75
CA ARG A 124 26.83 -59.41 16.53
C ARG A 124 27.45 -60.42 15.57
N ASP A 125 28.08 -59.96 14.49
CA ASP A 125 28.75 -60.83 13.52
C ASP A 125 29.98 -61.54 14.14
N GLU A 126 30.78 -60.84 14.94
CA GLU A 126 31.88 -61.44 15.70
C GLU A 126 31.40 -62.45 16.74
N ARG A 127 30.29 -62.14 17.42
CA ARG A 127 29.64 -63.06 18.37
C ARG A 127 29.23 -64.36 17.69
N LEU A 128 28.58 -64.28 16.52
CA LEU A 128 28.17 -65.45 15.75
C LEU A 128 29.36 -66.31 15.30
N LYS A 129 30.48 -65.67 14.90
CA LYS A 129 31.73 -66.39 14.57
C LYS A 129 32.30 -67.12 15.79
N LEU A 130 32.32 -66.48 16.96
CA LEU A 130 32.78 -67.10 18.20
C LEU A 130 31.87 -68.25 18.64
N GLU A 131 30.55 -68.10 18.56
CA GLU A 131 29.59 -69.17 18.83
C GLU A 131 29.79 -70.39 17.91
N GLN A 132 30.16 -70.15 16.65
CA GLN A 132 30.47 -71.22 15.71
C GLN A 132 31.80 -71.91 16.07
N ASN A 133 32.84 -71.15 16.39
CA ASN A 133 34.13 -71.69 16.82
C ASN A 133 34.02 -72.53 18.10
N ILE A 134 33.24 -72.08 19.09
CA ILE A 134 32.98 -72.85 20.32
C ILE A 134 32.32 -74.18 19.96
N ARG A 135 31.29 -74.17 19.11
CA ARG A 135 30.61 -75.41 18.68
C ARG A 135 31.54 -76.38 17.97
N ASP A 136 32.42 -75.90 17.10
CA ASP A 136 33.38 -76.75 16.37
C ASP A 136 34.47 -77.31 17.30
N ARG A 137 34.92 -76.52 18.28
CA ARG A 137 35.86 -76.97 19.33
C ARG A 137 35.22 -77.97 20.30
N GLU A 138 33.96 -77.78 20.70
CA GLU A 138 33.21 -78.72 21.54
C GLU A 138 33.04 -80.08 20.84
N ARG A 139 32.74 -80.10 19.53
CA ARG A 139 32.73 -81.34 18.73
C ARG A 139 34.09 -82.03 18.70
N THR A 140 35.17 -81.25 18.58
CA THR A 140 36.54 -81.78 18.58
C THR A 140 36.89 -82.37 19.94
N LEU A 141 36.47 -81.72 21.03
CA LEU A 141 36.65 -82.19 22.39
C LEU A 141 35.88 -83.48 22.63
N GLU A 142 34.63 -83.58 22.18
CA GLU A 142 33.82 -84.81 22.25
C GLU A 142 34.48 -85.97 21.48
N GLN A 143 35.06 -85.69 20.31
CA GLN A 143 35.81 -86.68 19.54
C GLN A 143 37.10 -87.14 20.23
N LEU A 144 37.88 -86.21 20.79
CA LEU A 144 39.08 -86.54 21.57
C LEU A 144 38.75 -87.33 22.84
N GLU A 145 37.65 -87.01 23.52
CA GLU A 145 37.16 -87.78 24.67
C GLU A 145 36.73 -89.20 24.27
N SER A 146 36.09 -89.36 23.11
CA SER A 146 35.79 -90.67 22.54
C SER A 146 37.06 -91.46 22.21
N ASP A 147 38.06 -90.82 21.60
CA ASP A 147 39.36 -91.43 21.30
C ASP A 147 40.12 -91.84 22.57
N LYS A 148 40.07 -91.02 23.63
CA LYS A 148 40.60 -91.37 24.95
C LYS A 148 39.95 -92.63 25.51
N ARG A 149 38.63 -92.80 25.34
CA ARG A 149 37.89 -93.99 25.81
C ARG A 149 38.17 -95.25 25.00
N SER A 150 38.54 -95.12 23.72
CA SER A 150 38.81 -96.25 22.82
C SER A 150 40.29 -96.67 22.76
N THR A 151 41.20 -95.88 23.35
CA THR A 151 42.64 -96.17 23.37
C THR A 151 42.95 -97.30 24.37
N PRO A 152 43.55 -98.43 23.93
CA PRO A 152 43.86 -99.55 24.81
C PRO A 152 44.93 -99.19 25.86
N HIS A 153 44.79 -99.70 27.09
CA HIS A 153 45.59 -99.35 28.27
C HIS A 153 47.12 -99.61 28.15
N GLY A 154 47.60 -100.23 27.07
CA GLY A 154 49.03 -100.43 26.83
C GLY A 154 49.75 -99.29 26.12
N ASP A 155 49.03 -98.26 25.65
CA ASP A 155 49.57 -97.17 24.80
C ASP A 155 49.58 -95.82 25.56
N GLU A 156 50.24 -95.82 26.72
CA GLU A 156 50.28 -94.73 27.71
C GLU A 156 50.69 -93.37 27.12
N ALA A 157 51.65 -93.36 26.19
CA ALA A 157 52.14 -92.14 25.54
C ALA A 157 51.07 -91.47 24.68
N ARG A 158 50.27 -92.26 23.95
CA ARG A 158 49.16 -91.77 23.14
C ARG A 158 48.04 -91.25 24.03
N LEU A 159 47.74 -91.94 25.12
CA LEU A 159 46.73 -91.52 26.10
C LEU A 159 47.09 -90.19 26.77
N GLN A 160 48.36 -90.00 27.16
CA GLN A 160 48.85 -88.74 27.71
C GLN A 160 48.79 -87.59 26.69
N SER A 161 49.10 -87.86 25.42
CA SER A 161 48.99 -86.87 24.35
C SER A 161 47.54 -86.41 24.16
N VAL A 162 46.57 -87.34 24.13
CA VAL A 162 45.14 -87.02 24.01
C VAL A 162 44.64 -86.23 25.22
N VAL A 163 45.09 -86.58 26.44
CA VAL A 163 44.72 -85.83 27.66
C VAL A 163 45.21 -84.39 27.62
N ARG A 164 46.47 -84.15 27.22
CA ARG A 164 47.00 -82.77 27.08
C ARG A 164 46.23 -81.97 26.03
N GLU A 165 45.82 -82.62 24.94
CA GLU A 165 45.05 -81.97 23.90
C GLU A 165 43.62 -81.64 24.36
N ILE A 166 42.97 -82.51 25.13
CA ILE A 166 41.68 -82.23 25.78
C ILE A 166 41.80 -81.02 26.71
N GLU A 167 42.82 -80.97 27.58
CA GLU A 167 43.04 -79.84 28.48
C GLU A 167 43.28 -78.53 27.72
N ARG A 168 44.05 -78.58 26.62
CA ARG A 168 44.28 -77.43 25.75
C ARG A 168 42.98 -76.92 25.12
N VAL A 169 42.21 -77.80 24.48
CA VAL A 169 40.94 -77.44 23.84
C VAL A 169 39.92 -76.97 24.87
N HIS A 170 39.88 -77.56 26.06
CA HIS A 170 39.00 -77.13 27.15
C HIS A 170 39.31 -75.69 27.60
N ASN A 171 40.59 -75.38 27.84
CA ASN A 171 41.02 -74.02 28.21
C ASN A 171 40.71 -72.99 27.10
N GLU A 172 40.86 -73.38 25.84
CA GLU A 172 40.48 -72.54 24.69
C GLU A 172 38.96 -72.28 24.64
N VAL A 173 38.12 -73.29 24.89
CA VAL A 173 36.66 -73.16 24.98
C VAL A 173 36.25 -72.24 26.13
N GLU A 174 36.81 -72.40 27.32
CA GLU A 174 36.49 -71.53 28.46
C GLU A 174 36.92 -70.08 28.22
N THR A 175 38.07 -69.87 27.57
CA THR A 175 38.52 -68.53 27.17
C THR A 175 37.55 -67.89 26.17
N ASP A 176 37.07 -68.64 25.18
CA ASP A 176 36.12 -68.13 24.20
C ASP A 176 34.73 -67.90 24.79
N LYS A 177 34.27 -68.73 25.74
CA LYS A 177 33.03 -68.50 26.50
C LYS A 177 33.08 -67.20 27.29
N ALA A 178 34.22 -66.90 27.93
CA ALA A 178 34.40 -65.63 28.64
C ALA A 178 34.33 -64.42 27.69
N LYS A 179 34.98 -64.51 26.51
CA LYS A 179 34.87 -63.47 25.47
C LYS A 179 33.44 -63.31 24.96
N LEU A 180 32.73 -64.42 24.76
CA LEU A 180 31.34 -64.43 24.31
C LEU A 180 30.41 -63.72 25.31
N ALA A 181 30.60 -63.96 26.61
CA ALA A 181 29.83 -63.28 27.66
C ALA A 181 30.05 -61.77 27.64
N ASN A 182 31.29 -61.32 27.44
CA ASN A 182 31.63 -59.89 27.31
C ASN A 182 30.99 -59.26 26.07
N PHE A 183 31.09 -59.90 24.90
CA PHE A 183 30.45 -59.40 23.67
C PHE A 183 28.93 -59.35 23.76
N LYS A 184 28.32 -60.28 24.50
CA LYS A 184 26.88 -60.26 24.75
C LYS A 184 26.48 -59.04 25.58
N LEU A 185 27.20 -58.75 26.67
CA LEU A 185 26.99 -57.56 27.49
C LEU A 185 27.19 -56.26 26.69
N GLU A 186 28.19 -56.21 25.81
CA GLU A 186 28.44 -55.03 24.97
C GLU A 186 27.37 -54.85 23.89
N SER A 187 26.92 -55.95 23.26
CA SER A 187 25.79 -55.94 22.33
C SER A 187 24.50 -55.44 22.99
N ASP A 188 24.21 -55.87 24.23
CA ASP A 188 23.01 -55.45 24.95
C ASP A 188 23.06 -53.95 25.30
N LYS A 189 24.24 -53.43 25.71
CA LYS A 189 24.45 -52.00 25.96
C LYS A 189 24.24 -51.15 24.71
N LEU A 190 24.85 -51.52 23.60
CA LEU A 190 24.71 -50.78 22.34
C LEU A 190 23.27 -50.85 21.80
N THR A 191 22.58 -51.97 22.01
CA THR A 191 21.17 -52.09 21.61
C THR A 191 20.29 -51.13 22.42
N ALA A 192 20.50 -51.04 23.74
CA ALA A 192 19.78 -50.07 24.57
C ALA A 192 20.08 -48.61 24.19
N GLU A 193 21.35 -48.29 23.86
CA GLU A 193 21.74 -46.95 23.40
C GLU A 193 21.07 -46.58 22.07
N VAL A 194 20.97 -47.52 21.11
CA VAL A 194 20.26 -47.32 19.85
C VAL A 194 18.77 -47.04 20.09
N GLU A 195 18.12 -47.76 21.00
CA GLU A 195 16.72 -47.51 21.35
C GLU A 195 16.51 -46.13 22.00
N GLU A 196 17.43 -45.68 22.86
CA GLU A 196 17.37 -44.35 23.46
C GLU A 196 17.55 -43.24 22.41
N LEU A 197 18.53 -43.41 21.51
CA LEU A 197 18.75 -42.46 20.41
C LEU A 197 17.53 -42.39 19.48
N HIS A 198 16.89 -43.52 19.19
CA HIS A 198 15.69 -43.56 18.36
C HIS A 198 14.51 -42.82 19.02
N ARG A 199 14.34 -42.93 20.34
CA ARG A 199 13.32 -42.14 21.06
C ARG A 199 13.59 -40.64 20.99
N LYS A 200 14.86 -40.23 21.16
CA LYS A 200 15.26 -38.81 21.04
C LYS A 200 15.07 -38.28 19.61
N ASP A 201 15.28 -39.12 18.61
CA ASP A 201 15.05 -38.76 17.20
C ASP A 201 13.56 -38.46 16.95
N ILE A 202 12.66 -39.34 17.40
CA ILE A 202 11.20 -39.14 17.31
C ILE A 202 10.76 -37.86 18.04
N GLU A 203 11.31 -37.59 19.22
CA GLU A 203 10.99 -36.37 19.99
C GLU A 203 11.44 -35.10 19.24
N THR A 204 12.67 -35.12 18.70
CA THR A 204 13.23 -34.00 17.93
C THR A 204 12.47 -33.79 16.61
N GLU A 205 12.02 -34.85 15.94
CA GLU A 205 11.15 -34.76 14.75
C GLU A 205 9.81 -34.09 15.07
N ARG A 206 9.20 -34.41 16.22
CA ARG A 206 7.96 -33.73 16.68
C ARG A 206 8.20 -32.24 16.92
N GLU A 207 9.29 -31.89 17.61
CA GLU A 207 9.65 -30.48 17.82
C GLU A 207 9.88 -29.74 16.50
N MET A 208 10.52 -30.38 15.51
CA MET A 208 10.68 -29.78 14.18
C MET A 208 9.34 -29.55 13.47
N HIS A 209 8.42 -30.52 13.53
CA HIS A 209 7.09 -30.37 12.95
C HIS A 209 6.30 -29.22 13.60
N ASP A 210 6.38 -29.07 14.91
CA ASP A 210 5.73 -27.96 15.62
C ASP A 210 6.36 -26.60 15.29
N LEU A 211 7.69 -26.53 15.18
CA LEU A 211 8.39 -25.33 14.72
C LEU A 211 8.00 -24.97 13.28
N GLN A 212 7.92 -25.95 12.37
CA GLN A 212 7.50 -25.74 10.99
C GLN A 212 6.06 -25.19 10.93
N ARG A 213 5.11 -25.78 11.66
CA ARG A 213 3.73 -25.26 11.74
C ARG A 213 3.69 -23.82 12.23
N ARG A 214 4.51 -23.49 13.23
CA ARG A 214 4.61 -22.13 13.77
C ARG A 214 5.18 -21.15 12.74
N ILE A 215 6.17 -21.56 11.95
CA ILE A 215 6.72 -20.78 10.84
C ILE A 215 5.67 -20.54 9.76
N ASP A 216 4.91 -21.56 9.37
CA ASP A 216 3.86 -21.44 8.37
C ASP A 216 2.77 -20.46 8.82
N GLN A 217 2.36 -20.55 10.10
CA GLN A 217 1.41 -19.62 10.71
C GLN A 217 1.94 -18.18 10.70
N MET A 218 3.18 -17.95 11.16
CA MET A 218 3.79 -16.61 11.16
C MET A 218 3.97 -16.05 9.74
N THR A 219 4.24 -16.90 8.76
CA THR A 219 4.35 -16.51 7.36
C THR A 219 3.00 -16.08 6.80
N SER A 220 1.93 -16.80 7.13
CA SER A 220 0.55 -16.42 6.78
C SER A 220 0.16 -15.08 7.38
N ASP A 221 0.42 -14.88 8.68
CA ASP A 221 0.10 -13.65 9.39
C ASP A 221 0.89 -12.44 8.85
N LEU A 222 2.16 -12.64 8.50
CA LEU A 222 2.98 -11.62 7.82
C LEU A 222 2.37 -11.24 6.47
N GLY A 223 1.93 -12.23 5.68
CA GLY A 223 1.27 -12.01 4.40
C GLY A 223 -0.01 -11.18 4.52
N LYS A 224 -0.84 -11.47 5.52
CA LYS A 224 -2.06 -10.69 5.83
C LYS A 224 -1.73 -9.23 6.18
N LYS A 225 -0.78 -9.01 7.10
CA LYS A 225 -0.35 -7.65 7.48
C LYS A 225 0.25 -6.87 6.30
N GLN A 226 0.99 -7.53 5.41
CA GLN A 226 1.51 -6.89 4.21
C GLN A 226 0.39 -6.47 3.23
N ALA A 227 -0.63 -7.31 3.07
CA ALA A 227 -1.80 -6.99 2.25
C ALA A 227 -2.59 -5.80 2.81
N GLU A 228 -2.88 -5.80 4.12
CA GLU A 228 -3.53 -4.68 4.82
C GLU A 228 -2.75 -3.37 4.61
N ARG A 229 -1.43 -3.40 4.79
CA ARG A 229 -0.57 -2.24 4.56
C ARG A 229 -0.61 -1.74 3.10
N MET A 230 -0.70 -2.63 2.12
CA MET A 230 -0.85 -2.22 0.72
C MET A 230 -2.21 -1.55 0.45
N GLN A 231 -3.28 -2.09 1.03
CA GLN A 231 -4.61 -1.52 0.92
C GLN A 231 -4.69 -0.12 1.55
N ILE A 232 -4.10 0.07 2.74
CA ILE A 232 -4.01 1.38 3.39
C ILE A 232 -3.23 2.36 2.49
N LYS A 233 -2.11 1.93 1.89
CA LYS A 233 -1.33 2.78 0.97
C LYS A 233 -2.09 3.18 -0.28
N GLN A 234 -2.83 2.26 -0.90
CA GLN A 234 -3.69 2.60 -2.04
C GLN A 234 -4.78 3.59 -1.65
N SER A 235 -5.43 3.39 -0.50
CA SER A 235 -6.41 4.33 0.04
C SER A 235 -5.81 5.73 0.26
N GLN A 236 -4.58 5.81 0.76
CA GLN A 236 -3.87 7.08 0.94
C GLN A 236 -3.57 7.78 -0.38
N ILE A 237 -3.11 7.05 -1.41
CA ILE A 237 -2.85 7.61 -2.74
C ILE A 237 -4.15 8.21 -3.31
N SER A 238 -5.25 7.46 -3.26
CA SER A 238 -6.55 7.94 -3.74
C SER A 238 -7.01 9.19 -2.96
N LYS A 239 -6.89 9.19 -1.63
CA LYS A 239 -7.23 10.37 -0.80
C LYS A 239 -6.36 11.58 -1.16
N GLU A 240 -5.05 11.41 -1.32
CA GLU A 240 -4.15 12.49 -1.72
C GLU A 240 -4.49 13.06 -3.09
N GLU A 241 -4.86 12.22 -4.06
CA GLU A 241 -5.33 12.66 -5.38
C GLU A 241 -6.59 13.52 -5.26
N THR A 242 -7.58 13.10 -4.45
CA THR A 242 -8.79 13.90 -4.24
C THR A 242 -8.51 15.24 -3.54
N VAL A 243 -7.54 15.28 -2.61
CA VAL A 243 -7.11 16.54 -1.98
C VAL A 243 -6.45 17.44 -3.03
N ARG A 244 -5.56 16.91 -3.86
CA ARG A 244 -4.88 17.66 -4.92
C ARG A 244 -5.87 18.23 -5.95
N GLU A 245 -6.88 17.45 -6.32
CA GLU A 245 -7.96 17.92 -7.20
C GLU A 245 -8.77 19.06 -6.57
N LYS A 246 -9.12 18.95 -5.27
CA LYS A 246 -9.78 20.03 -4.53
C LYS A 246 -8.92 21.29 -4.41
N GLU A 247 -7.61 21.15 -4.20
CA GLU A 247 -6.67 22.29 -4.18
C GLU A 247 -6.58 22.99 -5.54
N ASN A 248 -6.54 22.22 -6.63
CA ASN A 248 -6.57 22.76 -7.98
C ASN A 248 -7.88 23.52 -8.25
N ASN A 249 -9.03 22.93 -7.88
CA ASN A 249 -10.34 23.57 -8.01
C ASN A 249 -10.44 24.86 -7.18
N LEU A 250 -9.94 24.86 -5.95
CA LEU A 250 -9.89 26.06 -5.10
C LEU A 250 -9.03 27.16 -5.73
N THR A 251 -7.92 26.79 -6.36
CA THR A 251 -7.03 27.74 -7.04
C THR A 251 -7.72 28.36 -8.25
N LEU A 252 -8.44 27.57 -9.05
CA LEU A 252 -9.27 28.05 -10.16
C LEU A 252 -10.36 29.03 -9.67
N LEU A 253 -11.10 28.65 -8.62
CA LEU A 253 -12.12 29.50 -8.00
C LEU A 253 -11.56 30.84 -7.50
N LYS A 254 -10.36 30.85 -6.90
CA LYS A 254 -9.70 32.10 -6.47
C LYS A 254 -9.34 33.01 -7.64
N VAL A 255 -8.89 32.44 -8.76
CA VAL A 255 -8.59 33.19 -9.97
C VAL A 255 -9.87 33.78 -10.57
N GLU A 256 -10.96 33.01 -10.56
CA GLU A 256 -12.27 33.44 -11.06
C GLU A 256 -12.85 34.58 -10.20
N LEU A 257 -12.82 34.43 -8.87
CA LEU A 257 -13.20 35.49 -7.94
C LEU A 257 -12.38 36.78 -8.16
N GLN A 258 -11.08 36.68 -8.37
CA GLN A 258 -10.24 37.84 -8.68
C GLN A 258 -10.61 38.52 -10.01
N LYS A 259 -11.06 37.77 -11.01
CA LYS A 259 -11.55 38.35 -12.26
C LYS A 259 -12.85 39.11 -12.03
N ASP A 260 -13.76 38.54 -11.25
CA ASP A 260 -15.04 39.17 -10.90
C ASP A 260 -14.83 40.44 -10.06
N GLU A 261 -13.92 40.41 -9.08
CA GLU A 261 -13.53 41.59 -8.29
C GLU A 261 -12.99 42.71 -9.17
N ARG A 262 -12.13 42.38 -10.15
CA ARG A 262 -11.60 43.36 -11.11
C ARG A 262 -12.70 43.91 -12.01
N ALA A 263 -13.59 43.07 -12.52
CA ALA A 263 -14.72 43.49 -13.34
C ALA A 263 -15.65 44.43 -12.57
N HIS A 264 -15.96 44.12 -11.31
CA HIS A 264 -16.77 44.97 -10.44
C HIS A 264 -16.08 46.32 -10.15
N ALA A 265 -14.77 46.32 -9.87
CA ALA A 265 -14.00 47.55 -9.71
C ALA A 265 -14.03 48.42 -10.98
N GLN A 266 -13.92 47.80 -12.16
CA GLN A 266 -14.02 48.48 -13.45
C GLN A 266 -15.39 49.15 -13.62
N LEU A 267 -16.48 48.44 -13.30
CA LEU A 267 -17.84 48.98 -13.36
C LEU A 267 -18.04 50.17 -12.41
N LEU A 268 -17.45 50.15 -11.21
CA LEU A 268 -17.51 51.28 -10.28
C LEU A 268 -16.80 52.52 -10.85
N ILE A 269 -15.62 52.33 -11.46
CA ILE A 269 -14.88 53.43 -12.12
C ILE A 269 -15.71 54.01 -13.27
N GLU A 270 -16.31 53.16 -14.10
CA GLU A 270 -17.18 53.60 -15.20
C GLU A 270 -18.39 54.37 -14.67
N ARG A 271 -19.03 53.89 -13.60
CA ARG A 271 -20.19 54.55 -12.98
C ARG A 271 -19.83 55.89 -12.33
N GLU A 272 -18.66 56.01 -11.72
CA GLU A 272 -18.15 57.29 -11.21
C GLU A 272 -17.86 58.28 -12.35
N ALA A 273 -17.27 57.80 -13.45
CA ALA A 273 -17.01 58.62 -14.64
C ALA A 273 -18.33 59.12 -15.26
N GLU A 274 -19.35 58.26 -15.36
CA GLU A 274 -20.69 58.63 -15.78
C GLU A 274 -21.33 59.65 -14.84
N SER A 275 -21.23 59.44 -13.52
CA SER A 275 -21.75 60.39 -12.52
C SER A 275 -21.11 61.77 -12.67
N LYS A 276 -19.78 61.83 -12.82
CA LYS A 276 -19.06 63.10 -13.06
C LYS A 276 -19.49 63.75 -14.38
N SER A 277 -19.70 62.95 -15.44
CA SER A 277 -20.21 63.46 -16.72
C SER A 277 -21.63 64.04 -16.56
N VAL A 278 -22.49 63.40 -15.78
CA VAL A 278 -23.85 63.91 -15.48
C VAL A 278 -23.78 65.21 -14.67
N GLU A 279 -22.87 65.32 -13.70
CA GLU A 279 -22.67 66.57 -12.95
C GLU A 279 -22.16 67.71 -13.83
N GLN A 280 -21.21 67.44 -14.72
CA GLN A 280 -20.75 68.42 -15.72
C GLN A 280 -21.90 68.89 -16.61
N LYS A 281 -22.73 67.96 -17.09
CA LYS A 281 -23.93 68.29 -17.88
C LYS A 281 -24.92 69.14 -17.06
N LYS A 282 -25.16 68.81 -15.79
CA LYS A 282 -26.01 69.63 -14.90
C LYS A 282 -25.47 71.04 -14.71
N ALA A 283 -24.16 71.18 -14.50
CA ALA A 283 -23.51 72.49 -14.38
C ALA A 283 -23.68 73.30 -15.68
N HIS A 284 -23.45 72.67 -16.83
CA HIS A 284 -23.67 73.31 -18.13
C HIS A 284 -25.13 73.73 -18.32
N TYR A 285 -26.11 72.87 -17.97
CA TYR A 285 -27.53 73.24 -18.04
C TYR A 285 -27.87 74.41 -17.11
N ALA A 286 -27.26 74.49 -15.92
CA ALA A 286 -27.47 75.63 -15.02
C ALA A 286 -26.92 76.94 -15.60
N GLU A 287 -25.76 76.90 -16.25
CA GLU A 287 -25.20 78.05 -16.98
C GLU A 287 -26.09 78.48 -18.14
N VAL A 288 -26.59 77.50 -18.92
CA VAL A 288 -27.54 77.77 -20.01
C VAL A 288 -28.81 78.40 -19.46
N ILE A 289 -29.41 77.87 -18.39
CA ILE A 289 -30.61 78.47 -17.75
C ILE A 289 -30.32 79.91 -17.32
N LYS A 290 -29.18 80.16 -16.67
CA LYS A 290 -28.80 81.51 -16.25
C LYS A 290 -28.64 82.47 -17.44
N ALA A 291 -27.97 82.05 -18.51
CA ALA A 291 -27.85 82.82 -19.74
C ALA A 291 -29.22 83.07 -20.38
N THR A 292 -30.12 82.09 -20.32
CA THR A 292 -31.50 82.21 -20.84
C THR A 292 -32.30 83.21 -20.01
N GLU A 293 -32.15 83.22 -18.69
CA GLU A 293 -32.76 84.20 -17.79
C GLU A 293 -32.19 85.61 -17.99
N GLU A 294 -30.88 85.75 -18.22
CA GLU A 294 -30.24 87.03 -18.56
C GLU A 294 -30.76 87.55 -19.90
N MET A 295 -30.82 86.70 -20.93
CA MET A 295 -31.45 87.04 -22.21
C MET A 295 -32.93 87.40 -22.05
N ARG A 296 -33.67 86.72 -21.17
CA ARG A 296 -35.08 87.04 -20.88
C ARG A 296 -35.21 88.39 -20.19
N LYS A 297 -34.36 88.72 -19.22
CA LYS A 297 -34.31 90.04 -18.57
C LYS A 297 -33.90 91.12 -19.55
N GLU A 298 -32.99 90.83 -20.47
CA GLU A 298 -32.57 91.75 -21.52
C GLU A 298 -33.65 91.92 -22.59
N LEU A 299 -34.40 90.87 -22.91
CA LEU A 299 -35.61 90.93 -23.73
C LEU A 299 -36.70 91.74 -23.06
N GLU A 300 -36.91 91.60 -21.74
CA GLU A 300 -37.85 92.43 -20.97
C GLU A 300 -37.41 93.89 -20.94
N ARG A 301 -36.11 94.17 -20.73
CA ARG A 301 -35.53 95.52 -20.87
C ARG A 301 -35.79 96.08 -22.27
N LYS A 302 -35.48 95.30 -23.31
CA LYS A 302 -35.76 95.67 -24.70
C LYS A 302 -37.25 95.76 -25.01
N ARG A 303 -38.12 95.06 -24.28
CA ARG A 303 -39.59 95.16 -24.38
C ARG A 303 -40.11 96.42 -23.70
N THR A 304 -39.50 96.83 -22.59
CA THR A 304 -39.79 98.13 -21.95
C THR A 304 -39.22 99.29 -22.75
N GLU A 305 -38.04 99.15 -23.37
CA GLU A 305 -37.47 100.10 -24.33
C GLU A 305 -38.27 100.14 -25.63
N ALA A 306 -38.74 98.99 -26.13
CA ALA A 306 -39.65 98.89 -27.28
C ALA A 306 -41.07 99.39 -26.94
N GLY A 307 -41.52 99.27 -25.70
CA GLY A 307 -42.76 99.88 -25.21
C GLY A 307 -42.65 101.41 -25.14
N GLN A 308 -41.46 101.95 -24.91
CA GLN A 308 -41.17 103.38 -25.02
C GLN A 308 -40.96 103.83 -26.49
N LEU A 309 -40.52 102.94 -27.38
CA LEU A 309 -40.41 103.18 -28.83
C LEU A 309 -41.70 102.84 -29.62
N ALA A 310 -42.73 102.29 -28.98
CA ALA A 310 -44.05 102.04 -29.56
C ALA A 310 -44.98 103.27 -29.56
N ILE A 311 -44.41 104.47 -29.41
CA ILE A 311 -44.92 105.71 -30.01
C ILE A 311 -43.89 106.16 -31.04
N LYS A 312 -43.63 105.32 -32.06
CA LYS A 312 -43.18 105.66 -33.42
C LYS A 312 -42.73 104.40 -34.16
N GLU A 313 -43.57 104.00 -35.12
CA GLU A 313 -43.22 103.31 -36.37
C GLU A 313 -42.61 101.89 -36.21
N GLY A 314 -43.18 100.80 -36.71
CA GLY A 314 -43.82 100.62 -38.00
C GLY A 314 -42.85 100.03 -39.03
N ALA A 315 -42.45 98.75 -38.91
CA ALA A 315 -42.15 97.84 -40.04
C ALA A 315 -41.54 96.51 -39.56
N ILE A 316 -42.28 95.44 -39.83
CA ILE A 316 -41.96 94.02 -39.64
C ILE A 316 -40.87 93.58 -40.63
N GLY A 317 -39.86 92.83 -40.17
CA GLY A 317 -38.88 92.23 -41.09
C GLY A 317 -37.63 91.55 -40.50
N ARG A 318 -37.41 91.52 -39.17
CA ARG A 318 -36.20 90.91 -38.57
C ARG A 318 -36.44 90.13 -37.26
N ALA A 319 -37.56 89.41 -37.16
CA ALA A 319 -37.79 88.44 -36.08
C ALA A 319 -37.59 86.97 -36.50
N ASN A 320 -37.58 86.68 -37.81
CA ASN A 320 -37.54 85.29 -38.31
C ASN A 320 -36.13 84.68 -38.49
N THR A 321 -35.04 85.43 -38.33
CA THR A 321 -33.68 84.91 -38.61
C THR A 321 -32.95 84.36 -37.39
N THR A 322 -33.30 84.80 -36.19
CA THR A 322 -32.71 84.30 -34.93
C THR A 322 -33.38 83.03 -34.43
N GLU A 323 -34.72 82.92 -34.49
CA GLU A 323 -35.43 81.67 -34.15
C GLU A 323 -35.04 80.51 -35.08
N ILE A 324 -34.88 80.77 -36.39
CA ILE A 324 -34.43 79.74 -37.35
C ILE A 324 -32.98 79.29 -37.08
N ARG A 325 -32.14 80.14 -36.49
CA ARG A 325 -30.76 79.79 -36.15
C ARG A 325 -30.70 78.93 -34.89
N GLU A 326 -31.46 79.28 -33.86
CA GLU A 326 -31.54 78.52 -32.61
C GLU A 326 -32.17 77.14 -32.81
N THR A 327 -33.16 77.00 -33.71
CA THR A 327 -33.70 75.68 -34.07
C THR A 327 -32.66 74.86 -34.84
N LYS A 328 -31.90 75.46 -35.76
CA LYS A 328 -30.82 74.76 -36.48
C LYS A 328 -29.70 74.29 -35.56
N GLU A 329 -29.36 75.06 -34.53
CA GLU A 329 -28.35 74.68 -33.55
C GLU A 329 -28.86 73.55 -32.63
N ARG A 330 -30.14 73.58 -32.21
CA ARG A 330 -30.78 72.46 -31.50
C ARG A 330 -30.84 71.18 -32.35
N ASP A 331 -31.19 71.30 -33.62
CA ASP A 331 -31.24 70.16 -34.53
C ASP A 331 -29.86 69.53 -34.73
N ALA A 332 -28.81 70.35 -34.84
CA ALA A 332 -27.44 69.87 -34.93
C ALA A 332 -26.97 69.13 -33.65
N GLU A 333 -27.40 69.59 -32.47
CA GLU A 333 -27.10 68.94 -31.21
C GLU A 333 -27.85 67.61 -31.04
N LEU A 334 -29.13 67.56 -31.42
CA LEU A 334 -29.90 66.32 -31.46
C LEU A 334 -29.27 65.29 -32.40
N VAL A 335 -28.77 65.72 -33.58
CA VAL A 335 -28.04 64.84 -34.51
C VAL A 335 -26.79 64.25 -33.86
N LYS A 336 -26.01 65.03 -33.10
CA LYS A 336 -24.83 64.51 -32.36
C LYS A 336 -25.21 63.50 -31.27
N GLN A 337 -26.29 63.74 -30.55
CA GLN A 337 -26.79 62.80 -29.54
C GLN A 337 -27.23 61.49 -30.20
N ILE A 338 -27.94 61.56 -31.33
CA ILE A 338 -28.35 60.38 -32.12
C ILE A 338 -27.11 59.59 -32.57
N GLN A 339 -26.10 60.25 -33.14
CA GLN A 339 -24.85 59.57 -33.55
C GLN A 339 -24.13 58.87 -32.39
N THR A 340 -24.13 59.48 -31.21
CA THR A 340 -23.52 58.90 -30.01
C THR A 340 -24.29 57.65 -29.56
N LEU A 341 -25.62 57.70 -29.58
CA LEU A 341 -26.48 56.57 -29.27
C LEU A 341 -26.35 55.45 -30.30
N GLU A 342 -26.21 55.75 -31.59
CA GLU A 342 -25.96 54.77 -32.65
C GLU A 342 -24.64 54.02 -32.44
N LEU A 343 -23.57 54.73 -32.04
CA LEU A 343 -22.29 54.11 -31.71
C LEU A 343 -22.40 53.19 -30.49
N SER A 344 -23.10 53.64 -29.44
CA SER A 344 -23.36 52.82 -28.25
C SER A 344 -24.19 51.58 -28.58
N LEU A 345 -25.24 51.71 -29.39
CA LEU A 345 -26.06 50.60 -29.90
C LEU A 345 -25.23 49.60 -30.70
N LYS A 346 -24.33 50.08 -31.55
CA LYS A 346 -23.43 49.23 -32.34
C LYS A 346 -22.46 48.45 -31.44
N LYS A 347 -21.92 49.09 -30.40
CA LYS A 347 -21.07 48.43 -29.39
C LYS A 347 -21.88 47.34 -28.65
N ASN A 348 -23.03 47.68 -28.10
CA ASN A 348 -23.89 46.74 -27.39
C ASN A 348 -24.32 45.55 -28.27
N LYS A 349 -24.58 45.78 -29.57
CA LYS A 349 -24.89 44.71 -30.52
C LYS A 349 -23.72 43.74 -30.72
N ASN A 350 -22.48 44.23 -30.68
CA ASN A 350 -21.30 43.38 -30.75
C ASN A 350 -21.09 42.59 -29.45
N ASP A 351 -21.31 43.22 -28.29
CA ASP A 351 -21.22 42.55 -26.99
C ASP A 351 -22.26 41.43 -26.86
N VAL A 352 -23.50 41.69 -27.30
CA VAL A 352 -24.56 40.66 -27.36
C VAL A 352 -24.16 39.50 -28.28
N ARG A 353 -23.51 39.77 -29.43
CA ARG A 353 -22.99 38.70 -30.30
C ARG A 353 -21.89 37.90 -29.63
N PHE A 354 -20.96 38.56 -28.94
CA PHE A 354 -19.89 37.90 -28.20
C PHE A 354 -20.45 36.99 -27.10
N HIS A 355 -21.37 37.49 -26.28
CA HIS A 355 -22.01 36.70 -25.22
C HIS A 355 -22.83 35.55 -25.78
N LYS A 356 -23.51 35.73 -26.93
CA LYS A 356 -24.22 34.64 -27.61
C LYS A 356 -23.28 33.51 -28.02
N THR A 357 -22.11 33.83 -28.58
CA THR A 357 -21.11 32.83 -28.94
C THR A 357 -20.56 32.12 -27.71
N ALA A 358 -20.22 32.87 -26.65
CA ALA A 358 -19.73 32.30 -25.40
C ALA A 358 -20.75 31.36 -24.73
N LEU A 359 -22.04 31.72 -24.77
CA LEU A 359 -23.13 30.89 -24.27
C LEU A 359 -23.24 29.58 -25.06
N GLN A 360 -23.18 29.65 -26.39
CA GLN A 360 -23.21 28.46 -27.25
C GLN A 360 -22.03 27.52 -26.97
N GLU A 361 -20.83 28.06 -26.73
CA GLU A 361 -19.67 27.26 -26.35
C GLU A 361 -19.84 26.59 -24.98
N ALA A 362 -20.41 27.31 -24.01
CA ALA A 362 -20.71 26.76 -22.68
C ALA A 362 -21.73 25.63 -22.75
N GLU A 363 -22.80 25.80 -23.53
CA GLU A 363 -23.79 24.75 -23.79
C GLU A 363 -23.16 23.50 -24.42
N ASN A 364 -22.30 23.68 -25.43
CA ASN A 364 -21.59 22.57 -26.06
C ASN A 364 -20.68 21.82 -25.06
N ARG A 365 -20.01 22.55 -24.15
CA ARG A 365 -19.19 21.94 -23.09
C ARG A 365 -20.03 21.16 -22.07
N LEU A 366 -21.21 21.65 -21.73
CA LEU A 366 -22.14 20.93 -20.85
C LEU A 366 -22.60 19.62 -21.48
N VAL A 367 -22.98 19.64 -22.76
CA VAL A 367 -23.39 18.42 -23.49
C VAL A 367 -22.27 17.39 -23.54
N LEU A 368 -21.01 17.80 -23.72
CA LEU A 368 -19.86 16.89 -23.67
C LEU A 368 -19.66 16.28 -22.28
N ARG A 369 -19.75 17.11 -21.23
CA ARG A 369 -19.66 16.63 -19.84
C ARG A 369 -20.77 15.65 -19.49
N ASP A 370 -22.00 15.89 -19.92
CA ASP A 370 -23.12 14.98 -19.68
C ASP A 370 -22.89 13.62 -20.35
N ARG A 371 -22.31 13.59 -21.55
CA ARG A 371 -21.90 12.34 -22.22
C ARG A 371 -20.80 11.60 -21.45
N GLU A 372 -19.76 12.31 -21.02
CA GLU A 372 -18.67 11.71 -20.23
C GLU A 372 -19.18 11.15 -18.90
N LEU A 373 -20.12 11.84 -18.23
CA LEU A 373 -20.74 11.36 -17.00
C LEU A 373 -21.55 10.08 -17.24
N GLU A 374 -22.29 10.01 -18.34
CA GLU A 374 -23.07 8.83 -18.70
C GLU A 374 -22.17 7.62 -19.04
N GLU A 375 -21.04 7.84 -19.72
CA GLU A 375 -20.04 6.79 -19.97
C GLU A 375 -19.39 6.29 -18.67
N ARG A 376 -19.02 7.21 -17.77
CA ARG A 376 -18.48 6.84 -16.45
C ARG A 376 -19.50 6.05 -15.63
N LYS A 377 -20.78 6.42 -15.68
CA LYS A 377 -21.86 5.70 -15.00
C LYS A 377 -21.99 4.27 -15.53
N LYS A 378 -21.97 4.08 -16.86
CA LYS A 378 -21.96 2.74 -17.48
C LYS A 378 -20.75 1.90 -17.06
N SER A 379 -19.56 2.51 -16.99
CA SER A 379 -18.34 1.83 -16.54
C SER A 379 -18.45 1.43 -15.05
N LEU A 380 -19.04 2.29 -14.21
CA LEU A 380 -19.26 2.01 -12.80
C LEU A 380 -20.27 0.86 -12.60
N ASP A 381 -21.37 0.84 -13.37
CA ASP A 381 -22.35 -0.24 -13.34
C ASP A 381 -21.72 -1.58 -13.78
N GLN A 382 -20.83 -1.57 -14.77
CA GLN A 382 -20.05 -2.76 -15.16
C GLN A 382 -19.10 -3.20 -14.06
N GLY A 383 -18.39 -2.26 -13.43
CA GLY A 383 -17.52 -2.54 -12.29
C GLY A 383 -18.29 -3.19 -11.12
N GLN A 384 -19.48 -2.68 -10.80
CA GLN A 384 -20.34 -3.25 -9.76
C GLN A 384 -20.78 -4.68 -10.10
N LYS A 385 -21.12 -4.98 -11.36
CA LYS A 385 -21.43 -6.36 -11.78
C LYS A 385 -20.24 -7.29 -11.58
N HIS A 386 -19.04 -6.88 -11.96
CA HIS A 386 -17.83 -7.68 -11.75
C HIS A 386 -17.57 -7.94 -10.26
N ILE A 387 -17.78 -6.94 -9.39
CA ILE A 387 -17.65 -7.12 -7.93
C ILE A 387 -18.64 -8.18 -7.44
N GLN A 388 -19.91 -8.10 -7.84
CA GLN A 388 -20.93 -9.09 -7.46
C GLN A 388 -20.59 -10.50 -7.96
N ASP A 389 -20.02 -10.62 -9.16
CA ASP A 389 -19.59 -11.91 -9.69
C ASP A 389 -18.41 -12.49 -8.90
N TYR A 390 -17.45 -11.65 -8.49
CA TYR A 390 -16.36 -12.09 -7.61
C TYR A 390 -16.86 -12.48 -6.21
N GLU A 391 -17.80 -11.74 -5.63
CA GLU A 391 -18.43 -12.09 -4.35
C GLU A 391 -19.10 -13.46 -4.41
N ARG A 392 -19.79 -13.77 -5.52
CA ARG A 392 -20.37 -15.11 -5.75
C ARG A 392 -19.30 -16.20 -5.87
N GLN A 393 -18.19 -15.93 -6.57
CA GLN A 393 -17.09 -16.88 -6.69
C GLN A 393 -16.43 -17.16 -5.33
N ILE A 394 -16.22 -16.12 -4.52
CA ILE A 394 -15.69 -16.26 -3.17
C ILE A 394 -16.61 -17.12 -2.32
N ALA A 395 -17.92 -16.83 -2.32
CA ALA A 395 -18.89 -17.63 -1.56
C ALA A 395 -18.92 -19.11 -2.00
N LEU A 396 -18.74 -19.39 -3.29
CA LEU A 396 -18.63 -20.75 -3.81
C LEU A 396 -17.37 -21.45 -3.29
N LEU A 397 -16.20 -20.81 -3.38
CA LEU A 397 -14.94 -21.35 -2.89
C LEU A 397 -14.95 -21.57 -1.36
N GLU A 398 -15.60 -20.68 -0.61
CA GLU A 398 -15.80 -20.85 0.84
C GLU A 398 -16.65 -22.10 1.13
N SER A 399 -17.73 -22.32 0.36
CA SER A 399 -18.55 -23.53 0.47
C SER A 399 -17.77 -24.81 0.14
N GLU A 400 -16.94 -24.78 -0.92
CA GLU A 400 -16.06 -25.91 -1.28
C GLU A 400 -15.03 -26.20 -0.19
N SER A 401 -14.37 -25.16 0.32
CA SER A 401 -13.41 -25.24 1.42
C SER A 401 -14.04 -25.87 2.68
N ASN A 402 -15.25 -25.44 3.05
CA ASN A 402 -16.00 -26.02 4.16
C ASN A 402 -16.34 -27.50 3.94
N THR A 403 -16.66 -27.88 2.69
CA THR A 403 -16.92 -29.27 2.32
C THR A 403 -15.67 -30.13 2.46
N HIS A 404 -14.52 -29.64 1.97
CA HIS A 404 -13.24 -30.33 2.15
C HIS A 404 -12.84 -30.44 3.63
N ALA A 405 -13.05 -29.40 4.44
CA ALA A 405 -12.79 -29.45 5.88
C ALA A 405 -13.64 -30.53 6.57
N ALA A 406 -14.92 -30.65 6.21
CA ALA A 406 -15.78 -31.71 6.72
C ALA A 406 -15.32 -33.12 6.29
N GLU A 407 -14.83 -33.26 5.05
CA GLU A 407 -14.26 -34.52 4.56
C GLU A 407 -12.98 -34.91 5.29
N ILE A 408 -12.06 -33.96 5.51
CA ILE A 408 -10.85 -34.16 6.31
C ILE A 408 -11.21 -34.67 7.71
N ASN A 409 -12.11 -33.98 8.41
CA ASN A 409 -12.56 -34.40 9.74
C ASN A 409 -13.15 -35.82 9.73
N ARG A 410 -13.89 -36.19 8.66
CA ARG A 410 -14.43 -37.54 8.50
C ARG A 410 -13.33 -38.58 8.29
N LEU A 411 -12.31 -38.26 7.49
CA LEU A 411 -11.16 -39.15 7.26
C LEU A 411 -10.33 -39.32 8.54
N GLU A 412 -10.08 -38.25 9.28
CA GLU A 412 -9.41 -38.29 10.58
C GLU A 412 -10.15 -39.18 11.57
N ALA A 413 -11.48 -39.08 11.65
CA ALA A 413 -12.31 -39.95 12.48
C ALA A 413 -12.20 -41.44 12.06
N LYS A 414 -12.19 -41.73 10.75
CA LYS A 414 -11.98 -43.09 10.24
C LYS A 414 -10.59 -43.62 10.61
N ILE A 415 -9.54 -42.82 10.42
CA ILE A 415 -8.17 -43.18 10.79
C ILE A 415 -8.09 -43.49 12.28
N SER A 416 -8.65 -42.63 13.13
CA SER A 416 -8.69 -42.85 14.58
C SER A 416 -9.39 -44.16 14.96
N THR A 417 -10.49 -44.48 14.27
CA THR A 417 -11.21 -45.75 14.49
C THR A 417 -10.37 -46.96 14.07
N LEU A 418 -9.74 -46.90 12.90
CA LEU A 418 -8.86 -47.96 12.40
C LEU A 418 -7.65 -48.20 13.30
N SER A 419 -7.00 -47.12 13.76
CA SER A 419 -5.88 -47.20 14.71
C SER A 419 -6.27 -47.90 16.01
N ARG A 420 -7.51 -47.72 16.50
CA ARG A 420 -8.02 -48.42 17.69
C ARG A 420 -8.31 -49.90 17.46
N THR A 421 -8.68 -50.31 16.25
CA THR A 421 -8.93 -51.73 15.93
C THR A 421 -7.66 -52.54 15.66
N VAL A 422 -6.54 -51.88 15.36
CA VAL A 422 -5.24 -52.52 15.07
C VAL A 422 -4.40 -52.70 16.34
N HIS A 423 -4.77 -52.06 17.45
CA HIS A 423 -4.21 -52.26 18.79
C HIS A 423 -5.17 -53.13 19.61
#